data_AF-A0A316W1J3-F1
#
_entry.id   AF-A0A316W1J3-F1
#
_cell.length_a   1.000
_cell.length_b   1.000
_cell.length_c   1.000
_cell.angle_alpha   90.00
_cell.angle_beta   90.00
_cell.angle_gamma   90.00
#
_symmetry.space_group_name_H-M   'P 1'
#
loop_
_entity.id
_entity.type
_entity.pdbx_description
1 polymer ?
#
loop_
_entity_poly.entity_id
_entity_poly.type
_entity_poly.pdbx_seq_one_letter_code
_entity_poly.pdbx_strand_id
1 'polypeptide(L)'
;MTLEGKPTANRAASTTHAAPSEVTEQELQSKLFRLAILLATALSTIDEATPPAALPSGSKLPSSESFVRLSEQLHNDLVQLFNLAQKTATNLTLALKPSRNALAAAPASSGASISPIGGLDAASLTAASAQLDTFSSEVLPKLAFLARKAAGEAHIFVRAAPRELSQGEKDERTRLEKEVTAMGGRIVDPFEATPPAKVPGLGLGLNLTKAIRHHVRDVMESVAGLCTSLMDANTLKVVHQAAAARARADGVRNGPNATQSPPLSAMEGRKKALEATAKVWAACDQATKELPTSNREVVLKKWKEREEVMEDGWNELREGAGVDDAQAERDRESAAMRQPGRDHTTSSSRTNAVDLPLDESDPFAALQNLKLDDDEAAKAARFVPLIKLGRFLHGTLGRLLKSALSRQQDQSVLDYDELHLLGERMLEAQDDLVAALLYGEQELGNGLDLEEGDEQEAEEEAIEDGGASGTEGENSDEEQATTLSGAVNIYVKIALQLVHESGVDALLEHAESAALAPKASSASHQTAVKNVRICVEEMSKLGKSLAEQSEADG
;
A
#
# COMPACT_ATOMS: atom_id res chain seq x y z
N MET A 1 -33.11 -78.55 -12.66
CA MET A 1 -33.34 -77.09 -12.54
C MET A 1 -33.23 -76.73 -11.07
N THR A 2 -32.37 -75.73 -10.75
CA THR A 2 -32.20 -74.96 -9.49
C THR A 2 -31.82 -75.75 -8.21
N LEU A 3 -30.54 -75.75 -7.75
CA LEU A 3 -29.75 -74.73 -7.00
C LEU A 3 -30.20 -74.56 -5.53
N GLU A 4 -29.46 -75.14 -4.57
CA GLU A 4 -28.53 -74.51 -3.59
C GLU A 4 -29.24 -73.87 -2.36
N GLY A 5 -28.78 -73.95 -1.11
CA GLY A 5 -27.49 -74.35 -0.56
C GLY A 5 -27.50 -74.61 0.97
N LYS A 6 -26.35 -75.11 1.47
CA LYS A 6 -26.05 -75.38 2.89
C LYS A 6 -25.43 -74.15 3.57
N PRO A 7 -25.65 -73.94 4.88
CA PRO A 7 -24.85 -73.03 5.69
C PRO A 7 -23.79 -73.79 6.49
N THR A 8 -22.52 -73.34 6.48
CA THR A 8 -21.56 -73.68 7.54
C THR A 8 -20.52 -72.58 7.77
N ALA A 9 -20.40 -72.25 9.06
CA ALA A 9 -19.21 -71.81 9.79
C ALA A 9 -18.70 -70.38 9.61
N ASN A 10 -19.10 -69.53 10.56
CA ASN A 10 -18.38 -68.33 10.99
C ASN A 10 -16.97 -68.69 11.45
N ARG A 11 -15.95 -68.21 10.72
CA ARG A 11 -14.57 -68.12 11.16
C ARG A 11 -14.27 -66.65 11.45
N ALA A 12 -13.98 -66.36 12.71
CA ALA A 12 -13.61 -65.03 13.19
C ALA A 12 -12.47 -64.43 12.34
N ALA A 13 -12.77 -63.30 11.70
CA ALA A 13 -11.76 -62.46 11.07
C ALA A 13 -10.96 -61.77 12.17
N SER A 14 -9.69 -62.16 12.30
CA SER A 14 -8.70 -61.43 13.06
C SER A 14 -8.47 -60.08 12.37
N THR A 15 -9.09 -59.02 12.89
CA THR A 15 -8.79 -57.64 12.52
C THR A 15 -7.38 -57.32 13.00
N THR A 16 -6.40 -57.47 12.11
CA THR A 16 -5.09 -56.85 12.24
C THR A 16 -5.30 -55.33 12.21
N HIS A 17 -5.27 -54.69 13.39
CA HIS A 17 -5.01 -53.26 13.49
C HIS A 17 -3.66 -52.99 12.82
N ALA A 18 -3.69 -52.33 11.66
CA ALA A 18 -2.49 -51.78 11.05
C ALA A 18 -1.87 -50.78 12.05
N ALA A 19 -0.60 -51.02 12.41
CA ALA A 19 0.18 -50.04 13.16
C ALA A 19 0.18 -48.70 12.40
N PRO A 20 0.17 -47.54 13.08
CA PRO A 20 0.29 -46.25 12.42
C PRO A 20 1.57 -46.27 11.57
N SER A 21 1.46 -45.98 10.27
CA SER A 21 2.65 -45.92 9.41
C SER A 21 3.58 -44.83 9.93
N GLU A 22 4.80 -45.21 10.26
CA GLU A 22 5.82 -44.26 10.73
C GLU A 22 6.11 -43.24 9.62
N VAL A 23 6.02 -41.95 9.96
CA VAL A 23 6.29 -40.86 8.99
C VAL A 23 7.76 -40.92 8.59
N THR A 24 8.01 -41.01 7.28
CA THR A 24 9.38 -41.07 6.75
C THR A 24 9.94 -39.68 6.43
N GLU A 25 11.27 -39.57 6.34
CA GLU A 25 11.95 -38.34 5.90
C GLU A 25 11.49 -37.89 4.49
N GLN A 26 11.29 -38.86 3.59
CA GLN A 26 10.83 -38.60 2.23
C GLN A 26 9.39 -38.08 2.19
N GLU A 27 8.51 -38.58 3.07
CA GLU A 27 7.15 -38.04 3.23
C GLU A 27 7.17 -36.60 3.75
N LEU A 28 8.08 -36.27 4.68
CA LEU A 28 8.23 -34.91 5.19
C LEU A 28 8.75 -33.95 4.11
N GLN A 29 9.75 -34.35 3.32
CA GLN A 29 10.22 -33.58 2.15
C GLN A 29 9.11 -33.36 1.12
N SER A 30 8.29 -34.38 0.86
CA SER A 30 7.11 -34.26 -0.02
C SER A 30 6.08 -33.27 0.52
N LYS A 31 5.84 -33.25 1.84
CA LYS A 31 4.96 -32.27 2.49
C LYS A 31 5.53 -30.85 2.40
N LEU A 32 6.83 -30.66 2.66
CA LEU A 32 7.50 -29.37 2.49
C LEU A 32 7.37 -28.85 1.05
N PHE A 33 7.57 -29.71 0.06
CA PHE A 33 7.42 -29.38 -1.36
C PHE A 33 5.99 -28.90 -1.68
N ARG A 34 4.97 -29.67 -1.27
CA ARG A 34 3.56 -29.30 -1.45
C ARG A 34 3.23 -27.98 -0.76
N LEU A 35 3.76 -27.77 0.44
CA LEU A 35 3.55 -26.54 1.20
C LEU A 35 4.16 -25.32 0.51
N ALA A 36 5.37 -25.45 -0.05
CA ALA A 36 5.98 -24.38 -0.84
C ALA A 36 5.18 -24.04 -2.10
N ILE A 37 4.62 -25.06 -2.78
CA ILE A 37 3.69 -24.85 -3.90
C ILE A 37 2.47 -24.06 -3.43
N LEU A 38 1.82 -24.49 -2.34
CA LEU A 38 0.64 -23.83 -1.77
C LEU A 38 0.93 -22.39 -1.37
N LEU A 39 2.08 -22.15 -0.72
CA LEU A 39 2.52 -20.81 -0.33
C LEU A 39 2.67 -19.89 -1.53
N ALA A 40 3.40 -20.32 -2.56
CA ALA A 40 3.57 -19.53 -3.76
C ALA A 40 2.23 -19.30 -4.49
N THR A 41 1.36 -20.31 -4.58
CA THR A 41 0.01 -20.12 -5.15
C THR A 41 -0.82 -19.14 -4.32
N ALA A 42 -0.76 -19.22 -3.00
CA ALA A 42 -1.50 -18.35 -2.10
C ALA A 42 -0.97 -16.91 -2.11
N LEU A 43 0.36 -16.71 -2.28
CA LEU A 43 0.98 -15.40 -2.50
C LEU A 43 0.51 -14.77 -3.82
N SER A 44 0.54 -15.50 -4.94
CA SER A 44 -0.02 -15.00 -6.20
C SER A 44 -1.53 -14.67 -6.09
N THR A 45 -2.25 -15.48 -5.32
CA THR A 45 -3.69 -15.37 -5.09
C THR A 45 -4.09 -14.11 -4.29
N ILE A 46 -3.25 -13.64 -3.36
CA ILE A 46 -3.50 -12.39 -2.62
C ILE A 46 -3.09 -11.15 -3.43
N ASP A 47 -2.23 -11.33 -4.44
CA ASP A 47 -1.75 -10.26 -5.31
C ASP A 47 -2.70 -10.02 -6.50
N GLU A 48 -3.43 -11.04 -6.91
CA GLU A 48 -4.46 -10.97 -7.95
C GLU A 48 -5.51 -9.89 -7.64
N ALA A 49 -5.85 -9.10 -8.67
CA ALA A 49 -6.91 -8.10 -8.57
C ALA A 49 -8.25 -8.78 -8.22
N THR A 50 -8.78 -8.47 -7.05
CA THR A 50 -10.08 -8.98 -6.62
C THR A 50 -11.17 -8.06 -7.16
N PRO A 51 -12.19 -8.59 -7.88
CA PRO A 51 -13.26 -7.75 -8.39
C PRO A 51 -14.01 -7.11 -7.22
N PRO A 52 -14.32 -5.81 -7.32
CA PRO A 52 -14.97 -5.12 -6.23
C PRO A 52 -16.41 -5.61 -6.01
N ALA A 53 -16.89 -5.54 -4.77
CA ALA A 53 -18.26 -5.88 -4.44
C ALA A 53 -19.25 -4.89 -5.11
N ALA A 54 -19.94 -5.36 -6.14
CA ALA A 54 -20.97 -4.61 -6.85
C ALA A 54 -22.37 -5.12 -6.49
N LEU A 55 -23.20 -4.22 -5.97
CA LEU A 55 -24.58 -4.48 -5.62
C LEU A 55 -25.51 -4.15 -6.80
N PRO A 56 -26.59 -4.92 -7.00
CA PRO A 56 -27.60 -4.59 -8.00
C PRO A 56 -28.37 -3.33 -7.60
N SER A 57 -28.87 -2.62 -8.60
CA SER A 57 -29.70 -1.43 -8.39
C SER A 57 -30.95 -1.74 -7.55
N GLY A 58 -31.26 -0.84 -6.60
CA GLY A 58 -32.41 -0.98 -5.70
C GLY A 58 -32.21 -1.98 -4.55
N SER A 59 -31.03 -2.59 -4.42
CA SER A 59 -30.70 -3.39 -3.24
C SER A 59 -30.51 -2.51 -2.01
N LYS A 60 -30.84 -3.05 -0.84
CA LYS A 60 -30.60 -2.37 0.43
C LYS A 60 -29.09 -2.29 0.66
N LEU A 61 -28.57 -1.07 0.76
CA LEU A 61 -27.17 -0.84 1.10
C LEU A 61 -26.84 -1.47 2.47
N PRO A 62 -25.69 -2.15 2.60
CA PRO A 62 -25.19 -2.56 3.89
C PRO A 62 -24.99 -1.36 4.81
N SER A 63 -25.14 -1.55 6.11
CA SER A 63 -24.88 -0.50 7.09
C SER A 63 -23.38 -0.26 7.28
N SER A 64 -22.97 0.96 7.63
CA SER A 64 -21.58 1.21 8.04
C SER A 64 -21.17 0.34 9.24
N GLU A 65 -22.09 0.09 10.19
CA GLU A 65 -21.86 -0.77 11.36
C GLU A 65 -21.47 -2.21 10.98
N SER A 66 -21.99 -2.77 9.87
CA SER A 66 -21.58 -4.11 9.43
C SER A 66 -20.12 -4.16 9.00
N PHE A 67 -19.59 -3.09 8.41
CA PHE A 67 -18.17 -3.01 8.05
C PHE A 67 -17.26 -2.78 9.24
N VAL A 68 -17.72 -2.02 10.25
CA VAL A 68 -16.99 -1.90 11.53
C VAL A 68 -16.84 -3.26 12.19
N ARG A 69 -17.94 -4.01 12.32
CA ARG A 69 -17.92 -5.38 12.89
C ARG A 69 -17.06 -6.33 12.07
N LEU A 70 -17.12 -6.23 10.74
CA LEU A 70 -16.27 -7.02 9.87
C LEU A 70 -14.79 -6.69 10.08
N SER A 71 -14.42 -5.41 10.17
CA SER A 71 -13.05 -4.97 10.41
C SER A 71 -12.50 -5.51 11.74
N GLU A 72 -13.31 -5.42 12.81
CA GLU A 72 -12.97 -6.00 14.11
C GLU A 72 -12.82 -7.53 14.03
N GLN A 73 -13.72 -8.21 13.32
CA GLN A 73 -13.65 -9.66 13.13
C GLN A 73 -12.37 -10.04 12.35
N LEU A 74 -12.09 -9.37 11.24
CA LEU A 74 -10.88 -9.60 10.44
C LEU A 74 -9.62 -9.40 11.28
N HIS A 75 -9.55 -8.31 12.05
CA HIS A 75 -8.42 -8.04 12.94
C HIS A 75 -8.23 -9.18 13.96
N ASN A 76 -9.29 -9.58 14.67
CA ASN A 76 -9.22 -10.65 15.66
C ASN A 76 -8.82 -12.00 15.04
N ASP A 77 -9.40 -12.35 13.90
CA ASP A 77 -9.13 -13.61 13.20
C ASP A 77 -7.67 -13.65 12.68
N LEU A 78 -7.18 -12.52 12.13
CA LEU A 78 -5.79 -12.40 11.68
C LEU A 78 -4.79 -12.51 12.83
N VAL A 79 -5.03 -11.80 13.94
CA VAL A 79 -4.17 -11.89 15.14
C VAL A 79 -4.13 -13.32 15.67
N GLN A 80 -5.26 -14.03 15.71
CA GLN A 80 -5.29 -15.43 16.12
C GLN A 80 -4.47 -16.31 15.17
N LEU A 81 -4.56 -16.08 13.86
CA LEU A 81 -3.79 -16.83 12.87
C LEU A 81 -2.29 -16.52 12.92
N PHE A 82 -1.88 -15.27 13.18
CA PHE A 82 -0.47 -14.92 13.37
C PHE A 82 0.11 -15.60 14.61
N ASN A 83 -0.62 -15.59 15.73
CA ASN A 83 -0.22 -16.32 16.93
C ASN A 83 -0.15 -17.84 16.68
N LEU A 84 -1.08 -18.39 15.91
CA LEU A 84 -1.05 -19.80 15.51
C LEU A 84 0.15 -20.11 14.61
N ALA A 85 0.46 -19.25 13.63
CA ALA A 85 1.61 -19.40 12.75
C ALA A 85 2.94 -19.38 13.54
N GLN A 86 3.08 -18.45 14.48
CA GLN A 86 4.20 -18.34 15.40
C GLN A 86 4.38 -19.59 16.27
N LYS A 87 3.28 -20.09 16.87
CA LYS A 87 3.28 -21.34 17.64
C LYS A 87 3.66 -22.54 16.79
N THR A 88 3.10 -22.63 15.58
CA THR A 88 3.35 -23.73 14.63
C THR A 88 4.80 -23.74 14.16
N ALA A 89 5.37 -22.56 13.85
CA ALA A 89 6.79 -22.43 13.49
C ALA A 89 7.70 -22.86 14.65
N THR A 90 7.38 -22.44 15.87
CA THR A 90 8.13 -22.84 17.08
C THR A 90 8.09 -24.34 17.29
N ASN A 91 6.90 -24.94 17.24
CA ASN A 91 6.72 -26.37 17.41
C ASN A 91 7.40 -27.17 16.29
N LEU A 92 7.40 -26.67 15.07
CA LEU A 92 8.09 -27.29 13.94
C LEU A 92 9.59 -27.34 14.22
N THR A 93 10.19 -26.21 14.57
CA THR A 93 11.63 -26.14 14.84
C THR A 93 12.03 -26.94 16.09
N LEU A 94 11.16 -27.02 17.10
CA LEU A 94 11.36 -27.89 18.26
C LEU A 94 11.28 -29.38 17.91
N ALA A 95 10.34 -29.77 17.05
CA ALA A 95 10.21 -31.14 16.56
C ALA A 95 11.42 -31.57 15.73
N LEU A 96 12.12 -30.62 15.11
CA LEU A 96 13.33 -30.87 14.31
C LEU A 96 14.62 -30.85 15.16
N LYS A 97 14.49 -30.88 16.49
CA LYS A 97 15.63 -30.99 17.41
C LYS A 97 16.19 -32.42 17.39
N PRO A 98 17.51 -32.61 17.20
CA PRO A 98 18.09 -33.96 17.16
C PRO A 98 18.03 -34.61 18.54
N SER A 99 17.79 -35.92 18.57
CA SER A 99 18.07 -36.71 19.75
C SER A 99 19.57 -36.66 20.07
N ARG A 100 19.96 -36.71 21.35
CA ARG A 100 21.38 -36.74 21.79
C ARG A 100 22.17 -37.87 21.11
N ASN A 101 21.50 -38.92 20.65
CA ASN A 101 22.10 -40.09 20.03
C ASN A 101 22.42 -39.88 18.53
N ALA A 102 21.66 -39.04 17.82
CA ALA A 102 21.88 -38.76 16.39
C ALA A 102 23.12 -37.90 16.13
N LEU A 103 23.48 -37.02 17.07
CA LEU A 103 24.69 -36.20 17.02
C LEU A 103 25.99 -37.02 17.21
N ALA A 104 25.91 -38.17 17.87
CA ALA A 104 27.06 -39.04 18.13
C ALA A 104 27.32 -40.05 17.00
N ALA A 105 26.36 -40.24 16.09
CA ALA A 105 26.38 -41.32 15.12
C ALA A 105 26.76 -40.92 13.69
N ALA A 106 26.93 -39.63 13.36
CA ALA A 106 27.16 -39.18 11.99
C ALA A 106 28.54 -39.63 11.46
N PRO A 107 28.63 -40.64 10.57
CA PRO A 107 29.84 -40.87 9.81
C PRO A 107 29.84 -39.88 8.64
N ALA A 108 31.01 -39.37 8.27
CA ALA A 108 31.18 -38.68 6.99
C ALA A 108 31.04 -39.71 5.85
N SER A 109 29.80 -40.09 5.50
CA SER A 109 29.54 -40.90 4.31
C SER A 109 29.54 -39.99 3.09
N SER A 110 30.65 -39.99 2.37
CA SER A 110 30.86 -39.30 1.11
C SER A 110 29.86 -39.79 0.06
N GLY A 111 28.74 -39.08 -0.13
CA GLY A 111 27.85 -39.30 -1.29
C GLY A 111 26.34 -39.14 -1.07
N ALA A 112 25.83 -39.10 0.17
CA ALA A 112 24.41 -38.86 0.43
C ALA A 112 24.12 -37.35 0.53
N SER A 113 23.06 -36.88 -0.12
CA SER A 113 22.60 -35.48 -0.02
C SER A 113 22.36 -35.10 1.44
N ILE A 114 23.06 -34.08 1.92
CA ILE A 114 22.95 -33.59 3.30
C ILE A 114 21.55 -32.99 3.48
N SER A 115 20.72 -33.64 4.29
CA SER A 115 19.37 -33.20 4.62
C SER A 115 19.37 -32.50 5.98
N PRO A 116 18.77 -31.28 6.10
CA PRO A 116 18.64 -30.57 7.38
C PRO A 116 17.89 -31.37 8.46
N ILE A 117 16.99 -32.26 8.02
CA ILE A 117 16.13 -33.10 8.84
C ILE A 117 16.69 -34.52 9.03
N GLY A 118 17.91 -34.78 8.55
CA GLY A 118 18.55 -36.09 8.65
C GLY A 118 18.83 -36.49 10.11
N GLY A 119 18.50 -37.75 10.45
CA GLY A 119 18.76 -38.34 11.77
C GLY A 119 17.72 -38.02 12.85
N LEU A 120 16.52 -37.57 12.48
CA LEU A 120 15.40 -37.41 13.41
C LEU A 120 14.74 -38.77 13.73
N ASP A 121 14.23 -38.90 14.96
CA ASP A 121 13.44 -40.06 15.36
C ASP A 121 11.99 -39.99 14.83
N ALA A 122 11.28 -41.12 14.83
CA ALA A 122 9.93 -41.23 14.29
C ALA A 122 8.91 -40.30 14.97
N ALA A 123 9.07 -40.01 16.27
CA ALA A 123 8.17 -39.10 16.99
C ALA A 123 8.42 -37.65 16.58
N SER A 124 9.68 -37.26 16.42
CA SER A 124 10.09 -35.96 15.86
C SER A 124 9.57 -35.74 14.43
N LEU A 125 9.68 -36.75 13.56
CA LEU A 125 9.14 -36.70 12.19
C LEU A 125 7.60 -36.58 12.17
N THR A 126 6.93 -37.31 13.05
CA THR A 126 5.46 -37.25 13.18
C THR A 126 5.00 -35.89 13.71
N ALA A 127 5.69 -35.34 14.72
CA ALA A 127 5.40 -34.02 15.26
C ALA A 127 5.63 -32.91 14.23
N ALA A 128 6.72 -32.96 13.48
CA ALA A 128 7.00 -32.03 12.40
C ALA A 128 5.94 -32.12 11.28
N SER A 129 5.55 -33.32 10.88
CA SER A 129 4.49 -33.57 9.89
C SER A 129 3.15 -32.93 10.31
N ALA A 130 2.76 -33.07 11.58
CA ALA A 130 1.55 -32.45 12.11
C ALA A 130 1.59 -30.91 12.07
N GLN A 131 2.77 -30.29 12.29
CA GLN A 131 2.90 -28.84 12.16
C GLN A 131 2.82 -28.38 10.70
N LEU A 132 3.41 -29.13 9.76
CA LEU A 132 3.25 -28.83 8.32
C LEU A 132 1.80 -28.97 7.86
N ASP A 133 1.08 -29.98 8.37
CA ASP A 133 -0.35 -30.15 8.10
C ASP A 133 -1.16 -28.96 8.64
N THR A 134 -0.83 -28.48 9.84
CA THR A 134 -1.45 -27.28 10.44
C THR A 134 -1.21 -26.05 9.56
N PHE A 135 0.00 -25.83 9.06
CA PHE A 135 0.24 -24.74 8.09
C PHE A 135 -0.61 -24.89 6.83
N SER A 136 -0.64 -26.10 6.25
CA SER A 136 -1.32 -26.35 4.97
C SER A 136 -2.86 -26.26 5.05
N SER A 137 -3.46 -26.58 6.18
CA SER A 137 -4.92 -26.72 6.33
C SER A 137 -5.56 -25.59 7.12
N GLU A 138 -4.89 -25.06 8.14
CA GLU A 138 -5.47 -24.11 9.07
C GLU A 138 -4.92 -22.69 8.88
N VAL A 139 -3.61 -22.54 8.72
CA VAL A 139 -2.98 -21.20 8.71
C VAL A 139 -3.08 -20.55 7.32
N LEU A 140 -2.46 -21.16 6.32
CA LEU A 140 -2.27 -20.50 5.02
C LEU A 140 -3.57 -20.26 4.25
N PRO A 141 -4.51 -21.24 4.14
CA PRO A 141 -5.75 -21.01 3.42
C PRO A 141 -6.60 -19.90 4.05
N LYS A 142 -6.61 -19.82 5.39
CA LYS A 142 -7.37 -18.80 6.12
C LYS A 142 -6.75 -17.41 6.00
N LEU A 143 -5.42 -17.31 6.10
CA LEU A 143 -4.72 -16.03 5.87
C LEU A 143 -5.00 -15.49 4.46
N ALA A 144 -4.86 -16.33 3.43
CA ALA A 144 -5.16 -15.94 2.05
C ALA A 144 -6.64 -15.57 1.86
N PHE A 145 -7.56 -16.33 2.45
CA PHE A 145 -8.99 -16.04 2.41
C PHE A 145 -9.32 -14.69 3.05
N LEU A 146 -8.80 -14.39 4.24
CA LEU A 146 -9.09 -13.13 4.95
C LEU A 146 -8.53 -11.93 4.18
N ALA A 147 -7.32 -12.05 3.61
CA ALA A 147 -6.75 -11.00 2.76
C ALA A 147 -7.60 -10.74 1.50
N ARG A 148 -8.07 -11.81 0.82
CA ARG A 148 -8.97 -11.67 -0.34
C ARG A 148 -10.34 -11.14 0.05
N LYS A 149 -10.87 -11.54 1.20
CA LYS A 149 -12.15 -11.03 1.72
C LYS A 149 -12.06 -9.53 1.99
N ALA A 150 -10.98 -9.09 2.63
CA ALA A 150 -10.71 -7.66 2.83
C ALA A 150 -10.64 -6.91 1.50
N ALA A 151 -10.02 -7.50 0.47
CA ALA A 151 -9.93 -6.90 -0.86
C ALA A 151 -11.27 -6.81 -1.58
N GLY A 152 -12.09 -7.87 -1.55
CA GLY A 152 -13.41 -7.87 -2.19
C GLY A 152 -14.39 -6.90 -1.54
N GLU A 153 -14.26 -6.66 -0.23
CA GLU A 153 -15.11 -5.75 0.55
C GLU A 153 -14.44 -4.39 0.83
N ALA A 154 -13.35 -4.06 0.13
CA ALA A 154 -12.64 -2.79 0.29
C ALA A 154 -13.54 -1.62 -0.09
N HIS A 155 -14.19 -1.70 -1.25
CA HIS A 155 -15.12 -0.71 -1.77
C HIS A 155 -16.44 -1.36 -2.16
N ILE A 156 -17.53 -0.66 -1.88
CA ILE A 156 -18.87 -1.06 -2.31
C ILE A 156 -19.31 -0.20 -3.49
N PHE A 157 -19.72 -0.87 -4.56
CA PHE A 157 -20.23 -0.21 -5.75
C PHE A 157 -21.70 -0.58 -5.96
N VAL A 158 -22.46 0.33 -6.57
CA VAL A 158 -23.86 0.10 -6.98
C VAL A 158 -23.93 0.20 -8.49
N ARG A 159 -24.49 -0.83 -9.12
CA ARG A 159 -24.77 -0.79 -10.57
C ARG A 159 -25.89 0.21 -10.85
N ALA A 160 -25.73 1.01 -11.90
CA ALA A 160 -26.77 1.91 -12.37
C ALA A 160 -28.08 1.15 -12.64
N ALA A 161 -29.22 1.80 -12.39
CA ALA A 161 -30.51 1.18 -12.65
C ALA A 161 -30.65 0.98 -14.16
N PRO A 162 -31.13 -0.18 -14.64
CA PRO A 162 -31.44 -0.34 -16.04
C PRO A 162 -32.43 0.76 -16.44
N ARG A 163 -32.07 1.58 -17.43
CA ARG A 163 -33.02 2.54 -17.99
C ARG A 163 -34.20 1.75 -18.56
N GLU A 164 -35.41 2.18 -18.25
CA GLU A 164 -36.58 1.64 -18.91
C GLU A 164 -36.54 2.03 -20.40
N LEU A 165 -36.27 1.03 -21.25
CA LEU A 165 -36.35 1.19 -22.70
C LEU A 165 -37.83 1.37 -23.09
N SER A 166 -38.07 2.34 -23.96
CA SER A 166 -39.37 2.50 -24.62
C SER A 166 -39.70 1.25 -25.46
N GLN A 167 -40.97 1.06 -25.80
CA GLN A 167 -41.39 -0.12 -26.57
C GLN A 167 -40.69 -0.20 -27.94
N GLY A 168 -40.46 0.94 -28.60
CA GLY A 168 -39.73 0.98 -29.87
C GLY A 168 -38.26 0.57 -29.75
N GLU A 169 -37.58 1.01 -28.69
CA GLU A 169 -36.19 0.63 -28.41
C GLU A 169 -36.07 -0.86 -28.04
N LYS A 170 -37.07 -1.43 -27.34
CA LYS A 170 -37.13 -2.87 -27.03
C LYS A 170 -37.27 -3.72 -28.30
N ASP A 171 -38.13 -3.29 -29.23
CA ASP A 171 -38.37 -4.01 -30.48
C ASP A 171 -37.13 -3.93 -31.40
N GLU A 172 -36.47 -2.76 -31.47
CA GLU A 172 -35.21 -2.58 -32.19
C GLU A 172 -34.06 -3.40 -31.59
N ARG A 173 -33.93 -3.41 -30.26
CA ARG A 173 -32.97 -4.25 -29.55
C ARG A 173 -33.20 -5.73 -29.84
N THR A 174 -34.45 -6.20 -29.81
CA THR A 174 -34.79 -7.59 -30.10
C THR A 174 -34.44 -7.97 -31.55
N ARG A 175 -34.56 -7.01 -32.49
CA ARG A 175 -34.11 -7.19 -33.88
C ARG A 175 -32.59 -7.33 -33.95
N LEU A 176 -31.86 -6.40 -33.32
CA LEU A 176 -30.40 -6.41 -33.29
C LEU A 176 -29.85 -7.65 -32.58
N GLU A 177 -30.45 -8.09 -31.47
CA GLU A 177 -30.01 -9.31 -30.76
C GLU A 177 -30.14 -10.54 -31.66
N LYS A 178 -31.21 -10.65 -32.44
CA LYS A 178 -31.37 -11.76 -33.40
C LYS A 178 -30.31 -11.72 -34.51
N GLU A 179 -29.99 -10.53 -35.01
CA GLU A 179 -29.00 -10.32 -36.07
C GLU A 179 -27.57 -10.59 -35.58
N VAL A 180 -27.22 -10.08 -34.40
CA VAL A 180 -25.91 -10.27 -33.76
C VAL A 180 -25.72 -11.73 -33.32
N THR A 181 -26.76 -12.37 -32.76
CA THR A 181 -26.71 -13.79 -32.41
C THR A 181 -26.57 -14.67 -33.66
N ALA A 182 -27.20 -14.29 -34.78
CA ALA A 182 -27.03 -14.98 -36.05
C ALA A 182 -25.60 -14.86 -36.61
N MET A 183 -24.89 -13.78 -36.27
CA MET A 183 -23.46 -13.59 -36.57
C MET A 183 -22.53 -14.18 -35.49
N GLY A 184 -23.07 -14.87 -34.47
CA GLY A 184 -22.29 -15.48 -33.39
C GLY A 184 -21.83 -14.52 -32.29
N GLY A 185 -22.30 -13.26 -32.30
CA GLY A 185 -22.02 -12.26 -31.28
C GLY A 185 -23.07 -12.21 -30.18
N ARG A 186 -22.83 -11.37 -29.17
CA ARG A 186 -23.80 -11.01 -28.13
C ARG A 186 -23.84 -9.49 -27.98
N ILE A 187 -25.03 -8.92 -27.86
CA ILE A 187 -25.20 -7.51 -27.51
C ILE A 187 -24.96 -7.36 -26.00
N VAL A 188 -23.99 -6.53 -25.64
CA VAL A 188 -23.76 -6.08 -24.28
C VAL A 188 -24.55 -4.79 -24.09
N ASP A 189 -25.39 -4.73 -23.06
CA ASP A 189 -26.13 -3.51 -22.77
C ASP A 189 -25.17 -2.37 -22.41
N PRO A 190 -25.39 -1.12 -22.88
CA PRO A 190 -24.61 0.04 -22.43
C PRO A 190 -24.64 0.21 -20.90
N PHE A 191 -25.71 -0.27 -20.24
CA PHE A 191 -25.85 -0.30 -18.78
C PHE A 191 -25.07 -1.42 -18.10
N GLU A 192 -24.79 -2.53 -18.80
CA GLU A 192 -23.81 -3.53 -18.36
C GLU A 192 -22.38 -3.04 -18.58
N ALA A 193 -22.17 -2.13 -19.55
CA ALA A 193 -20.89 -1.48 -19.83
C ALA A 193 -20.60 -0.23 -18.96
N THR A 194 -21.62 0.34 -18.30
CA THR A 194 -21.42 1.48 -17.40
C THR A 194 -20.72 1.01 -16.13
N PRO A 195 -19.57 1.59 -15.75
CA PRO A 195 -18.87 1.19 -14.54
C PRO A 195 -19.78 1.43 -13.32
N PRO A 196 -19.81 0.49 -12.36
CA PRO A 196 -20.65 0.66 -11.18
C PRO A 196 -20.13 1.86 -10.37
N ALA A 197 -21.03 2.60 -9.73
CA ALA A 197 -20.68 3.81 -8.99
C ALA A 197 -20.25 3.45 -7.57
N LYS A 198 -19.13 4.01 -7.08
CA LYS A 198 -18.67 3.84 -5.70
C LYS A 198 -19.66 4.49 -4.75
N VAL A 199 -19.93 3.83 -3.62
CA VAL A 199 -20.69 4.43 -2.51
C VAL A 199 -19.68 5.04 -1.53
N PRO A 200 -19.59 6.38 -1.41
CA PRO A 200 -18.63 7.03 -0.53
C PRO A 200 -18.78 6.58 0.92
N GLY A 201 -17.67 6.38 1.61
CA GLY A 201 -17.63 6.00 3.02
C GLY A 201 -18.13 4.59 3.36
N LEU A 202 -18.42 3.75 2.36
CA LEU A 202 -18.91 2.38 2.55
C LEU A 202 -17.92 1.31 2.08
N GLY A 203 -17.56 0.40 3.00
CA GLY A 203 -16.59 -0.67 2.78
C GLY A 203 -15.54 -0.71 3.89
N LEU A 204 -14.57 -1.62 3.76
CA LEU A 204 -13.42 -1.70 4.66
C LEU A 204 -12.36 -0.64 4.37
N GLY A 205 -12.32 -0.12 3.15
CA GLY A 205 -11.33 0.84 2.68
C GLY A 205 -10.07 0.19 2.13
N LEU A 206 -9.50 0.84 1.11
CA LEU A 206 -8.39 0.34 0.31
C LEU A 206 -7.09 0.38 1.09
N ASN A 207 -6.92 1.37 1.98
CA ASN A 207 -5.72 1.50 2.81
C ASN A 207 -5.64 0.43 3.90
N LEU A 208 -6.75 0.13 4.56
CA LEU A 208 -6.85 -1.01 5.49
C LEU A 208 -6.52 -2.33 4.79
N THR A 209 -7.12 -2.56 3.62
CA THR A 209 -6.88 -3.77 2.83
C THR A 209 -5.43 -3.90 2.38
N LYS A 210 -4.79 -2.80 1.94
CA LYS A 210 -3.36 -2.78 1.60
C LYS A 210 -2.50 -3.18 2.82
N ALA A 211 -2.80 -2.64 4.00
CA ALA A 211 -2.08 -2.98 5.23
C ALA A 211 -2.28 -4.46 5.65
N ILE A 212 -3.52 -4.97 5.59
CA ILE A 212 -3.81 -6.39 5.85
C ILE A 212 -3.01 -7.28 4.88
N ARG A 213 -3.06 -6.98 3.59
CA ARG A 213 -2.36 -7.75 2.56
C ARG A 213 -0.85 -7.76 2.80
N HIS A 214 -0.26 -6.61 3.13
CA HIS A 214 1.16 -6.51 3.43
C HIS A 214 1.56 -7.43 4.60
N HIS A 215 0.89 -7.34 5.75
CA HIS A 215 1.21 -8.20 6.89
C HIS A 215 0.98 -9.69 6.62
N VAL A 216 -0.10 -10.04 5.90
CA VAL A 216 -0.36 -11.43 5.49
C VAL A 216 0.74 -11.94 4.56
N ARG A 217 1.16 -11.14 3.59
CA ARG A 217 2.25 -11.47 2.65
C ARG A 217 3.55 -11.70 3.41
N ASP A 218 3.96 -10.77 4.26
CA ASP A 218 5.22 -10.84 5.02
C ASP A 218 5.30 -12.11 5.89
N VAL A 219 4.20 -12.48 6.55
CA VAL A 219 4.12 -13.72 7.35
C VAL A 219 4.23 -14.94 6.44
N MET A 220 3.52 -14.98 5.31
CA MET A 220 3.55 -16.10 4.38
C MET A 220 4.91 -16.26 3.71
N GLU A 221 5.58 -15.18 3.32
CA GLU A 221 6.95 -15.19 2.80
C GLU A 221 7.95 -15.69 3.85
N SER A 222 7.79 -15.27 5.10
CA SER A 222 8.63 -15.76 6.20
C SER A 222 8.42 -17.26 6.44
N VAL A 223 7.18 -17.76 6.36
CA VAL A 223 6.87 -19.19 6.46
C VAL A 223 7.44 -19.96 5.26
N ALA A 224 7.42 -19.38 4.05
CA ALA A 224 8.08 -19.97 2.89
C ALA A 224 9.61 -20.05 3.07
N GLY A 225 10.22 -19.01 3.64
CA GLY A 225 11.62 -19.02 4.06
C GLY A 225 11.94 -20.12 5.05
N LEU A 226 11.07 -20.36 6.04
CA LEU A 226 11.20 -21.47 6.98
C LEU A 226 11.10 -22.82 6.27
N CYS A 227 10.08 -23.04 5.43
CA CYS A 227 9.89 -24.31 4.74
C CYS A 227 11.08 -24.64 3.83
N THR A 228 11.57 -23.66 3.08
CA THR A 228 12.73 -23.80 2.19
C THR A 228 14.02 -24.12 2.95
N SER A 229 14.23 -23.51 4.12
CA SER A 229 15.40 -23.82 4.97
C SER A 229 15.46 -25.27 5.48
N LEU A 230 14.33 -25.99 5.44
CA LEU A 230 14.18 -27.37 5.89
C LEU A 230 14.28 -28.40 4.76
N MET A 231 14.30 -27.94 3.51
CA MET A 231 14.35 -28.80 2.33
C MET A 231 15.76 -29.33 2.06
N ASP A 232 15.84 -30.54 1.52
CA ASP A 232 17.09 -31.06 0.98
C ASP A 232 17.43 -30.42 -0.39
N ALA A 233 18.64 -30.66 -0.88
CA ALA A 233 19.12 -30.10 -2.14
C ALA A 233 18.30 -30.54 -3.37
N ASN A 234 17.65 -31.70 -3.34
CA ASN A 234 16.86 -32.18 -4.47
C ASN A 234 15.49 -31.50 -4.48
N THR A 235 14.83 -31.45 -3.33
CA THR A 235 13.56 -30.75 -3.14
C THR A 235 13.70 -29.26 -3.48
N LEU A 236 14.76 -28.60 -3.02
CA LEU A 236 15.05 -27.21 -3.38
C LEU A 236 15.16 -27.02 -4.90
N LYS A 237 15.90 -27.89 -5.60
CA LYS A 237 16.00 -27.83 -7.07
C LYS A 237 14.63 -27.95 -7.74
N VAL A 238 13.78 -28.87 -7.28
CA VAL A 238 12.43 -29.06 -7.85
C VAL A 238 11.55 -27.84 -7.56
N VAL A 239 11.62 -27.24 -6.36
CA VAL A 239 10.90 -25.99 -6.04
C VAL A 239 11.35 -24.86 -6.96
N HIS A 240 12.65 -24.68 -7.17
CA HIS A 240 13.16 -23.66 -8.09
C HIS A 240 12.73 -23.90 -9.53
N GLN A 241 12.74 -25.15 -10.00
CA GLN A 241 12.21 -25.51 -11.32
C GLN A 241 10.72 -25.19 -11.45
N ALA A 242 9.92 -25.50 -10.42
CA ALA A 242 8.49 -25.20 -10.40
C ALA A 242 8.24 -23.68 -10.38
N ALA A 243 9.02 -22.91 -9.62
CA ALA A 243 8.94 -21.46 -9.58
C ALA A 243 9.31 -20.84 -10.94
N ALA A 244 10.39 -21.31 -11.58
CA ALA A 244 10.77 -20.86 -12.92
C ALA A 244 9.72 -21.22 -13.98
N ALA A 245 9.09 -22.39 -13.88
CA ALA A 245 8.01 -22.79 -14.79
C ALA A 245 6.77 -21.89 -14.65
N ARG A 246 6.41 -21.51 -13.42
CA ARG A 246 5.32 -20.54 -13.17
C ARG A 246 5.66 -19.16 -13.73
N ALA A 247 6.84 -18.64 -13.42
CA ALA A 247 7.29 -17.34 -13.94
C ALA A 247 7.21 -17.28 -15.48
N ARG A 248 7.59 -18.37 -16.18
CA ARG A 248 7.44 -18.45 -17.65
C ARG A 248 5.99 -18.48 -18.11
N ALA A 249 5.10 -19.17 -17.39
CA ALA A 249 3.67 -19.19 -17.69
C ALA A 249 3.05 -17.79 -17.50
N ASP A 250 3.56 -17.02 -16.55
CA ASP A 250 3.15 -15.65 -16.26
C ASP A 250 3.86 -14.60 -17.15
N GLY A 251 4.62 -15.03 -18.17
CA GLY A 251 5.30 -14.14 -19.13
C GLY A 251 6.63 -13.53 -18.66
N VAL A 252 7.13 -13.90 -17.49
CA VAL A 252 8.39 -13.40 -16.94
C VAL A 252 9.58 -14.20 -17.52
N ARG A 253 10.35 -13.56 -18.41
CA ARG A 253 11.51 -14.19 -19.12
C ARG A 253 12.64 -14.62 -18.19
N ASN A 254 12.88 -13.87 -17.11
CA ASN A 254 13.89 -14.18 -16.09
C ASN A 254 13.18 -14.63 -14.81
N GLY A 255 13.04 -15.95 -14.64
CA GLY A 255 12.45 -16.51 -13.42
C GLY A 255 13.24 -16.12 -12.15
N PRO A 256 12.63 -16.27 -10.95
CA PRO A 256 13.27 -15.87 -9.70
C PRO A 256 14.62 -16.57 -9.52
N ASN A 257 15.67 -15.78 -9.27
CA ASN A 257 17.02 -16.30 -9.00
C ASN A 257 16.99 -17.26 -7.79
N ALA A 258 17.79 -18.33 -7.86
CA ALA A 258 17.93 -19.29 -6.77
C ALA A 258 18.56 -18.59 -5.55
N THR A 259 17.73 -18.09 -4.65
CA THR A 259 18.13 -17.27 -3.49
C THR A 259 18.68 -18.09 -2.33
N GLN A 260 18.51 -19.42 -2.32
CA GLN A 260 19.01 -20.27 -1.24
C GLN A 260 19.98 -21.33 -1.76
N SER A 261 21.25 -21.21 -1.34
CA SER A 261 22.22 -22.28 -1.51
C SER A 261 21.89 -23.46 -0.57
N PRO A 262 21.98 -24.70 -1.06
CA PRO A 262 21.77 -25.87 -0.21
C PRO A 262 22.80 -25.87 0.94
N PRO A 263 22.40 -26.26 2.16
CA PRO A 263 23.29 -26.21 3.31
C PRO A 263 24.48 -27.16 3.14
N LEU A 264 25.68 -26.72 3.53
CA LEU A 264 26.90 -27.52 3.43
C LEU A 264 27.02 -28.54 4.57
N SER A 265 26.23 -28.38 5.63
CA SER A 265 26.13 -29.33 6.74
C SER A 265 24.73 -29.33 7.38
N ALA A 266 24.36 -30.42 8.04
CA ALA A 266 23.11 -30.49 8.81
C ALA A 266 23.07 -29.46 9.95
N MET A 267 24.23 -29.09 10.52
CA MET A 267 24.32 -28.03 11.54
C MET A 267 24.03 -26.65 10.96
N GLU A 268 24.55 -26.36 9.77
CA GLU A 268 24.28 -25.10 9.06
C GLU A 268 22.81 -25.01 8.62
N GLY A 269 22.23 -26.10 8.10
CA GLY A 269 20.80 -26.15 7.77
C GLY A 269 19.91 -25.84 8.98
N ARG A 270 20.27 -26.36 10.16
CA ARG A 270 19.55 -26.07 11.42
C ARG A 270 19.71 -24.63 11.88
N LYS A 271 20.91 -24.06 11.75
CA LYS A 271 21.14 -22.64 12.03
C LYS A 271 20.25 -21.77 11.13
N LYS A 272 20.21 -22.06 9.82
CA LYS A 272 19.31 -21.40 8.87
C LYS A 272 17.83 -21.56 9.24
N ALA A 273 17.41 -22.74 9.70
CA ALA A 273 16.04 -22.98 10.14
C ALA A 273 15.67 -22.18 11.40
N LEU A 274 16.58 -22.05 12.37
CA LEU A 274 16.38 -21.20 13.56
C LEU A 274 16.29 -19.72 13.19
N GLU A 275 17.17 -19.25 12.29
CA GLU A 275 17.11 -17.88 11.75
C GLU A 275 15.80 -17.63 10.99
N ALA A 276 15.35 -18.59 10.17
CA ALA A 276 14.07 -18.49 9.48
C ALA A 276 12.89 -18.52 10.45
N THR A 277 12.97 -19.29 11.55
CA THR A 277 11.96 -19.27 12.61
C THR A 277 11.90 -17.89 13.28
N ALA A 278 13.06 -17.28 13.55
CA ALA A 278 13.12 -15.92 14.10
C ALA A 278 12.51 -14.89 13.15
N LYS A 279 12.66 -15.05 11.83
CA LYS A 279 11.98 -14.20 10.83
C LYS A 279 10.47 -14.36 10.88
N VAL A 280 9.95 -15.59 10.98
CA VAL A 280 8.50 -15.83 11.16
C VAL A 280 7.99 -15.17 12.44
N TRP A 281 8.74 -15.27 13.53
CA TRP A 281 8.42 -14.59 14.78
C TRP A 281 8.36 -13.07 14.61
N ALA A 282 9.40 -12.48 14.02
CA ALA A 282 9.45 -11.04 13.80
C ALA A 282 8.28 -10.56 12.93
N ALA A 283 7.96 -11.28 11.85
CA ALA A 283 6.83 -10.95 10.99
C ALA A 283 5.48 -11.06 11.73
N CYS A 284 5.27 -12.12 12.52
CA CYS A 284 4.04 -12.30 13.30
C CYS A 284 3.90 -11.27 14.42
N ASP A 285 4.99 -10.94 15.12
CA ASP A 285 5.01 -9.92 16.18
C ASP A 285 4.76 -8.53 15.63
N GLN A 286 5.39 -8.20 14.49
CA GLN A 286 5.17 -6.94 13.77
C GLN A 286 3.71 -6.84 13.32
N ALA A 287 3.20 -7.87 12.65
CA ALA A 287 1.82 -7.92 12.21
C ALA A 287 0.85 -7.78 13.39
N THR A 288 1.07 -8.46 14.50
CA THR A 288 0.18 -8.37 15.68
C THR A 288 0.21 -6.98 16.34
N LYS A 289 1.34 -6.29 16.32
CA LYS A 289 1.50 -4.95 16.91
C LYS A 289 0.97 -3.83 16.03
N GLU A 290 1.15 -3.96 14.72
CA GLU A 290 0.91 -2.87 13.77
C GLU A 290 -0.33 -3.07 12.89
N LEU A 291 -0.99 -4.24 12.95
CA LEU A 291 -2.22 -4.48 12.19
C LEU A 291 -3.30 -3.47 12.60
N PRO A 292 -3.71 -2.58 11.70
CA PRO A 292 -4.71 -1.57 12.00
C PRO A 292 -6.09 -2.22 12.23
N THR A 293 -6.93 -1.52 12.99
CA THR A 293 -8.31 -1.96 13.28
C THR A 293 -9.34 -1.30 12.37
N SER A 294 -8.97 -0.22 11.67
CA SER A 294 -9.88 0.53 10.79
C SER A 294 -9.13 1.30 9.69
N ASN A 295 -9.81 1.60 8.58
CA ASN A 295 -9.24 2.45 7.52
C ASN A 295 -8.85 3.83 8.02
N ARG A 296 -9.69 4.40 8.89
CA ARG A 296 -9.46 5.69 9.54
C ARG A 296 -8.11 5.73 10.27
N GLU A 297 -7.77 4.68 11.01
CA GLU A 297 -6.49 4.58 11.72
C GLU A 297 -5.31 4.65 10.76
N VAL A 298 -5.37 3.90 9.66
CA VAL A 298 -4.32 3.91 8.62
C VAL A 298 -4.17 5.29 8.00
N VAL A 299 -5.29 5.90 7.59
CA VAL A 299 -5.28 7.21 6.95
C VAL A 299 -4.77 8.29 7.90
N LEU A 300 -5.16 8.27 9.18
CA LEU A 300 -4.66 9.24 10.17
C LEU A 300 -3.17 9.06 10.47
N LYS A 301 -2.65 7.82 10.47
CA LYS A 301 -1.22 7.56 10.60
C LYS A 301 -0.46 8.18 9.42
N LYS A 302 -0.86 7.85 8.19
CA LYS A 302 -0.27 8.41 6.97
C LYS A 302 -0.41 9.93 6.88
N TRP A 303 -1.53 10.48 7.38
CA TRP A 303 -1.74 11.93 7.42
C TRP A 303 -0.68 12.64 8.26
N LYS A 304 -0.31 12.05 9.40
CA LYS A 304 0.75 12.57 10.26
C LYS A 304 2.12 12.46 9.61
N GLU A 305 2.41 11.34 8.96
CA GLU A 305 3.66 11.15 8.19
C GLU A 305 3.79 12.23 7.10
N ARG A 306 2.70 12.53 6.37
CA ARG A 306 2.70 13.62 5.39
C ARG A 306 2.86 15.01 6.01
N GLU A 307 2.29 15.26 7.19
CA GLU A 307 2.49 16.54 7.89
C GLU A 307 3.98 16.78 8.20
N GLU A 308 4.72 15.73 8.52
CA GLU A 308 6.18 15.79 8.73
C GLU A 308 6.92 16.11 7.42
N VAL A 309 6.62 15.40 6.32
CA VAL A 309 7.24 15.68 5.00
C VAL A 309 6.90 17.09 4.48
N MET A 310 5.65 17.54 4.64
CA MET A 310 5.26 18.90 4.24
C MET A 310 5.94 19.98 5.09
N GLU A 311 6.30 19.69 6.35
CA GLU A 311 7.08 20.60 7.19
C GLU A 311 8.53 20.68 6.69
N ASP A 312 9.12 19.55 6.31
CA ASP A 312 10.48 19.49 5.77
C ASP A 312 10.59 20.27 4.45
N GLY A 313 9.69 20.04 3.48
CA GLY A 313 9.69 20.81 2.22
C GLY A 313 9.42 22.31 2.41
N TRP A 314 8.65 22.70 3.44
CA TRP A 314 8.51 24.11 3.79
C TRP A 314 9.78 24.70 4.40
N ASN A 315 10.47 23.96 5.27
CA ASN A 315 11.74 24.39 5.85
C ASN A 315 12.79 24.54 4.75
N GLU A 316 12.85 23.61 3.81
CA GLU A 316 13.73 23.66 2.65
C GLU A 316 13.49 24.92 1.80
N LEU A 317 12.24 25.19 1.40
CA LEU A 317 11.91 26.41 0.66
C LEU A 317 12.23 27.68 1.44
N ARG A 318 11.94 27.70 2.75
CA ARG A 318 12.20 28.85 3.61
C ARG A 318 13.70 29.15 3.71
N GLU A 319 14.51 28.11 3.88
CA GLU A 319 15.97 28.21 3.97
C GLU A 319 16.57 28.62 2.63
N GLY A 320 16.12 28.02 1.52
CA GLY A 320 16.53 28.40 0.16
C GLY A 320 16.20 29.85 -0.17
N ALA A 321 15.00 30.31 0.21
CA ALA A 321 14.56 31.69 0.01
C ALA A 321 15.22 32.71 0.97
N GLY A 322 16.06 32.28 1.91
CA GLY A 322 16.69 33.16 2.90
C GLY A 322 15.70 33.85 3.85
N VAL A 323 14.50 33.28 4.04
CA VAL A 323 13.43 33.85 4.87
C VAL A 323 13.65 33.43 6.33
N ASP A 324 14.47 34.18 7.05
CA ASP A 324 14.65 34.00 8.49
C ASP A 324 13.58 34.81 9.26
N ASP A 325 12.74 34.15 10.07
CA ASP A 325 11.79 34.84 10.97
C ASP A 325 12.52 35.78 11.95
N ALA A 326 13.81 35.52 12.20
CA ALA A 326 14.70 36.37 12.99
C ALA A 326 15.09 37.69 12.29
N GLN A 327 15.08 37.73 10.95
CA GLN A 327 15.37 38.94 10.17
C GLN A 327 14.19 39.93 10.25
N ALA A 328 12.95 39.44 10.22
CA ALA A 328 11.76 40.29 10.37
C ALA A 328 11.64 40.92 11.77
N GLU A 329 12.08 40.21 12.83
CA GLU A 329 12.22 40.75 14.18
C GLU A 329 13.41 41.73 14.27
N ARG A 330 14.57 41.42 13.67
CA ARG A 330 15.71 42.35 13.61
C ARG A 330 15.43 43.60 12.80
N ASP A 331 14.64 43.54 11.75
CA ASP A 331 14.26 44.69 10.93
C ASP A 331 13.20 45.54 11.64
N ARG A 332 12.32 44.93 12.45
CA ARG A 332 11.46 45.67 13.39
C ARG A 332 12.24 46.31 14.52
N GLU A 333 13.22 45.62 15.09
CA GLU A 333 14.09 46.14 16.15
C GLU A 333 15.03 47.24 15.61
N SER A 334 15.54 47.08 14.39
CA SER A 334 16.36 48.08 13.68
C SER A 334 15.56 49.29 13.21
N ALA A 335 14.29 49.11 12.84
CA ALA A 335 13.36 50.22 12.60
C ALA A 335 12.99 50.95 13.90
N ALA A 336 12.94 50.25 15.04
CA ALA A 336 12.75 50.84 16.36
C ALA A 336 14.02 51.53 16.92
N MET A 337 15.22 51.17 16.45
CA MET A 337 16.50 51.71 16.93
C MET A 337 16.98 53.00 16.21
N ARG A 338 16.24 53.53 15.23
CA ARG A 338 16.53 54.84 14.62
C ARG A 338 16.05 56.00 15.51
N GLN A 339 16.70 56.18 16.66
CA GLN A 339 16.82 57.49 17.30
C GLN A 339 18.27 57.98 17.22
N PRO A 340 18.51 59.29 16.96
CA PRO A 340 19.85 59.77 16.72
C PRO A 340 20.61 60.02 18.03
N GLY A 341 21.79 59.42 18.14
CA GLY A 341 22.91 59.99 18.89
C GLY A 341 23.27 59.32 20.20
N ARG A 342 24.26 58.41 20.16
CA ARG A 342 25.47 58.52 21.00
C ARG A 342 26.51 57.46 20.62
N ASP A 343 27.75 57.93 20.45
CA ASP A 343 28.94 57.13 20.17
C ASP A 343 29.23 56.11 21.28
N HIS A 344 29.55 54.87 20.89
CA HIS A 344 30.55 54.06 21.59
C HIS A 344 31.19 53.01 20.69
N THR A 345 32.51 53.13 20.56
CA THR A 345 33.48 52.17 20.06
C THR A 345 33.78 51.08 21.09
N THR A 346 33.86 49.80 20.64
CA THR A 346 34.77 48.68 21.05
C THR A 346 34.18 47.36 20.49
N SER A 347 34.77 46.72 19.48
CA SER A 347 35.85 45.72 19.49
C SER A 347 35.47 44.28 19.95
N SER A 348 35.61 43.35 19.00
CA SER A 348 36.01 41.92 19.09
C SER A 348 35.08 40.86 19.74
N SER A 349 34.74 39.80 18.99
CA SER A 349 35.54 38.56 18.93
C SER A 349 34.94 37.48 18.01
N ARG A 350 35.84 36.79 17.30
CA ARG A 350 35.70 35.61 16.42
C ARG A 350 35.07 34.37 17.08
N THR A 351 34.48 33.51 16.25
CA THR A 351 34.78 32.07 16.23
C THR A 351 34.94 31.56 14.80
N ASN A 352 36.05 30.87 14.57
CA ASN A 352 36.51 30.32 13.29
C ASN A 352 35.67 29.11 12.89
N ALA A 353 35.23 29.04 11.63
CA ALA A 353 34.93 27.78 10.96
C ALA A 353 36.10 27.48 10.01
N VAL A 354 36.58 26.24 10.10
CA VAL A 354 37.76 25.71 9.42
C VAL A 354 37.37 25.37 7.97
N ASP A 355 37.97 26.06 7.01
CA ASP A 355 37.98 25.65 5.59
C ASP A 355 38.74 24.32 5.48
N LEU A 356 38.02 23.23 5.26
CA LEU A 356 38.58 22.00 4.72
C LEU A 356 38.23 21.94 3.22
N PRO A 357 39.20 21.70 2.33
CA PRO A 357 38.94 21.59 0.91
C PRO A 357 38.11 20.32 0.66
N LEU A 358 36.88 20.53 0.16
CA LEU A 358 36.00 19.47 -0.28
C LEU A 358 36.60 18.81 -1.54
N ASP A 359 36.61 17.49 -1.51
CA ASP A 359 37.05 16.60 -2.58
C ASP A 359 36.11 16.76 -3.79
N GLU A 360 36.64 17.25 -4.92
CA GLU A 360 35.92 17.58 -6.17
C GLU A 360 35.37 16.34 -6.92
N SER A 361 35.29 15.18 -6.27
CA SER A 361 34.90 13.91 -6.89
C SER A 361 33.52 13.39 -6.47
N ASP A 362 32.72 14.19 -5.75
CA ASP A 362 31.31 13.90 -5.49
C ASP A 362 30.41 14.57 -6.56
N PRO A 363 29.73 13.80 -7.44
CA PRO A 363 28.82 14.34 -8.45
C PRO A 363 27.59 15.07 -7.85
N PHE A 364 27.35 14.96 -6.53
CA PHE A 364 26.31 15.71 -5.80
C PHE A 364 26.84 16.98 -5.10
N ALA A 365 28.15 17.22 -5.06
CA ALA A 365 28.72 18.45 -4.48
C ALA A 365 28.37 19.72 -5.26
N ALA A 366 28.00 19.57 -6.55
CA ALA A 366 27.50 20.66 -7.38
C ALA A 366 26.07 21.10 -6.96
N LEU A 367 25.22 20.17 -6.53
CA LEU A 367 23.86 20.48 -6.06
C LEU A 367 23.87 21.15 -4.67
N GLN A 368 24.84 20.81 -3.80
CA GLN A 368 24.99 21.43 -2.48
C GLN A 368 25.46 22.90 -2.51
N ASN A 369 25.89 23.41 -3.68
CA ASN A 369 26.36 24.78 -3.85
C ASN A 369 25.43 25.66 -4.70
N LEU A 370 24.24 25.18 -5.09
CA LEU A 370 23.22 26.00 -5.73
C LEU A 370 22.56 26.90 -4.67
N LYS A 371 23.22 28.02 -4.36
CA LYS A 371 22.50 29.14 -3.74
C LYS A 371 21.68 29.79 -4.84
N LEU A 372 20.37 29.90 -4.61
CA LEU A 372 19.50 30.74 -5.44
C LEU A 372 20.15 32.11 -5.59
N ASP A 373 20.04 32.69 -6.78
CA ASP A 373 20.39 34.09 -6.94
C ASP A 373 19.41 34.99 -6.17
N ASP A 374 19.74 36.28 -6.01
CA ASP A 374 18.92 37.20 -5.22
C ASP A 374 17.49 37.35 -5.79
N ASP A 375 17.31 37.18 -7.10
CA ASP A 375 16.02 37.32 -7.79
C ASP A 375 15.17 36.04 -7.64
N GLU A 376 15.79 34.87 -7.75
CA GLU A 376 15.21 33.54 -7.49
C GLU A 376 14.83 33.38 -6.01
N ALA A 377 15.70 33.82 -5.09
CA ALA A 377 15.41 33.82 -3.65
C ALA A 377 14.24 34.77 -3.32
N ALA A 378 14.21 35.96 -3.94
CA ALA A 378 13.10 36.90 -3.80
C ALA A 378 11.80 36.34 -4.40
N LYS A 379 11.87 35.59 -5.51
CA LYS A 379 10.74 34.89 -6.11
C LYS A 379 10.23 33.80 -5.17
N ALA A 380 11.08 32.88 -4.71
CA ALA A 380 10.75 31.83 -3.76
C ALA A 380 10.12 32.36 -2.46
N ALA A 381 10.63 33.47 -1.92
CA ALA A 381 10.11 34.13 -0.72
C ALA A 381 8.62 34.53 -0.85
N ARG A 382 8.14 34.85 -2.06
CA ARG A 382 6.73 35.19 -2.31
C ARG A 382 5.78 33.99 -2.14
N PHE A 383 6.28 32.78 -2.33
CA PHE A 383 5.48 31.54 -2.25
C PHE A 383 5.48 30.89 -0.86
N VAL A 384 6.42 31.26 0.01
CA VAL A 384 6.48 30.77 1.41
C VAL A 384 5.15 30.90 2.17
N PRO A 385 4.38 32.01 2.06
CA PRO A 385 3.06 32.11 2.69
C PRO A 385 2.03 31.11 2.16
N LEU A 386 2.07 30.80 0.86
CA LEU A 386 1.14 29.85 0.23
C LEU A 386 1.41 28.42 0.74
N ILE A 387 2.67 27.99 0.76
CA ILE A 387 3.06 26.68 1.31
C ILE A 387 2.73 26.59 2.80
N LYS A 388 2.98 27.66 3.57
CA LYS A 388 2.62 27.74 4.98
C LYS A 388 1.11 27.57 5.20
N LEU A 389 0.28 28.17 4.36
CA LEU A 389 -1.18 28.04 4.43
C LEU A 389 -1.64 26.63 4.10
N GLY A 390 -1.10 26.00 3.05
CA GLY A 390 -1.46 24.63 2.69
C GLY A 390 -1.05 23.61 3.75
N ARG A 391 0.13 23.75 4.35
CA ARG A 391 0.54 22.94 5.51
C ARG A 391 -0.41 23.14 6.71
N PHE A 392 -0.71 24.39 7.03
CA PHE A 392 -1.64 24.70 8.12
C PHE A 392 -3.03 24.12 7.87
N LEU A 393 -3.52 24.16 6.62
CA LEU A 393 -4.77 23.55 6.19
C LEU A 393 -4.74 22.03 6.41
N HIS A 394 -3.75 21.34 5.83
CA HIS A 394 -3.60 19.88 5.96
C HIS A 394 -3.52 19.44 7.43
N GLY A 395 -2.72 20.12 8.25
CA GLY A 395 -2.61 19.83 9.69
C GLY A 395 -3.92 20.11 10.46
N THR A 396 -4.64 21.18 10.11
CA THR A 396 -5.94 21.50 10.74
C THR A 396 -7.01 20.49 10.38
N LEU A 397 -7.08 20.07 9.11
CA LEU A 397 -7.97 19.00 8.65
C LEU A 397 -7.66 17.69 9.37
N GLY A 398 -6.39 17.29 9.48
CA GLY A 398 -5.98 16.10 10.23
C GLY A 398 -6.47 16.11 11.68
N ARG A 399 -6.34 17.26 12.36
CA ARG A 399 -6.89 17.44 13.73
C ARG A 399 -8.41 17.35 13.77
N LEU A 400 -9.13 17.86 12.77
CA LEU A 400 -10.58 17.76 12.66
C LEU A 400 -11.03 16.30 12.41
N LEU A 401 -10.40 15.60 11.47
CA LEU A 401 -10.61 14.16 11.21
C LEU A 401 -10.37 13.31 12.47
N LYS A 402 -9.37 13.68 13.27
CA LYS A 402 -9.06 13.02 14.55
C LYS A 402 -10.11 13.29 15.63
N SER A 403 -10.59 14.53 15.76
CA SER A 403 -11.41 14.99 16.89
C SER A 403 -12.92 14.97 16.64
N ALA A 404 -13.38 15.52 15.51
CA ALA A 404 -14.79 15.79 15.24
C ALA A 404 -15.55 14.55 14.74
N LEU A 405 -14.86 13.70 13.98
CA LEU A 405 -15.41 12.54 13.28
C LEU A 405 -15.27 11.23 14.07
N SER A 406 -15.03 11.36 15.37
CA SER A 406 -15.00 10.26 16.34
C SER A 406 -16.40 9.85 16.83
N ARG A 407 -17.45 10.61 16.48
CA ARG A 407 -18.85 10.19 16.71
C ARG A 407 -19.27 9.23 15.59
N GLN A 408 -19.60 7.99 15.95
CA GLN A 408 -20.00 6.91 15.03
C GLN A 408 -21.11 7.30 14.03
N GLN A 409 -21.91 8.32 14.31
CA GLN A 409 -23.04 8.73 13.49
C GLN A 409 -22.65 9.45 12.18
N ASP A 410 -21.46 10.06 12.10
CA ASP A 410 -21.01 10.85 10.93
C ASP A 410 -19.92 10.13 10.10
N GLN A 411 -19.50 8.93 10.51
CA GLN A 411 -18.45 8.15 9.82
C GLN A 411 -18.92 7.52 8.51
N SER A 412 -20.23 7.40 8.29
CA SER A 412 -20.80 6.77 7.08
C SER A 412 -20.79 7.66 5.84
N VAL A 413 -20.40 8.94 5.96
CA VAL A 413 -20.39 9.90 4.85
C VAL A 413 -18.99 10.12 4.30
N LEU A 414 -17.95 9.94 5.11
CA LEU A 414 -16.58 10.28 4.74
C LEU A 414 -15.88 9.15 4.02
N ASP A 415 -15.41 9.46 2.82
CA ASP A 415 -14.54 8.59 2.05
C ASP A 415 -13.08 8.80 2.46
N TYR A 416 -12.62 8.02 3.44
CA TYR A 416 -11.24 8.08 3.91
C TYR A 416 -10.22 7.73 2.83
N ASP A 417 -10.58 6.95 1.81
CA ASP A 417 -9.66 6.65 0.72
C ASP A 417 -9.49 7.83 -0.23
N GLU A 418 -10.58 8.56 -0.50
CA GLU A 418 -10.52 9.79 -1.30
C GLU A 418 -9.72 10.88 -0.57
N LEU A 419 -9.97 11.04 0.73
CA LEU A 419 -9.18 11.95 1.58
C LEU A 419 -7.71 11.56 1.63
N HIS A 420 -7.41 10.27 1.63
CA HIS A 420 -6.05 9.79 1.60
C HIS A 420 -5.36 10.16 0.29
N LEU A 421 -6.02 9.93 -0.85
CA LEU A 421 -5.54 10.25 -2.20
C LEU A 421 -5.31 11.76 -2.36
N LEU A 422 -6.29 12.59 -2.02
CA LEU A 422 -6.15 14.04 -2.10
C LEU A 422 -5.05 14.57 -1.18
N GLY A 423 -4.85 13.93 -0.02
CA GLY A 423 -3.73 14.25 0.87
C GLY A 423 -2.36 13.85 0.29
N GLU A 424 -2.25 12.73 -0.44
CA GLU A 424 -1.03 12.37 -1.18
C GLU A 424 -0.76 13.37 -2.31
N ARG A 425 -1.77 13.67 -3.13
CA ARG A 425 -1.68 14.66 -4.20
C ARG A 425 -1.32 16.06 -3.69
N MET A 426 -1.78 16.45 -2.51
CA MET A 426 -1.43 17.74 -1.91
C MET A 426 0.04 17.79 -1.48
N LEU A 427 0.59 16.67 -1.00
CA LEU A 427 2.02 16.56 -0.69
C LEU A 427 2.85 16.61 -1.98
N GLU A 428 2.48 15.82 -2.99
CA GLU A 428 3.15 15.80 -4.30
C GLU A 428 3.14 17.19 -4.94
N ALA A 429 1.98 17.85 -5.00
CA ALA A 429 1.88 19.20 -5.57
C ALA A 429 2.64 20.26 -4.74
N GLN A 430 2.85 20.04 -3.44
CA GLN A 430 3.75 20.89 -2.66
C GLN A 430 5.20 20.63 -3.07
N ASP A 431 5.60 19.36 -3.17
CA ASP A 431 6.96 18.95 -3.53
C ASP A 431 7.34 19.48 -4.92
N ASP A 432 6.45 19.30 -5.91
CA ASP A 432 6.61 19.84 -7.27
C ASP A 432 6.76 21.37 -7.27
N LEU A 433 5.95 22.08 -6.45
CA LEU A 433 6.02 23.53 -6.33
C LEU A 433 7.31 23.99 -5.65
N VAL A 434 7.78 23.27 -4.62
CA VAL A 434 9.06 23.56 -3.95
C VAL A 434 10.21 23.30 -4.92
N ALA A 435 10.20 22.18 -5.63
CA ALA A 435 11.21 21.83 -6.62
C ALA A 435 11.28 22.87 -7.75
N ALA A 436 10.14 23.27 -8.30
CA ALA A 436 10.07 24.32 -9.33
C ALA A 436 10.66 25.67 -8.87
N LEU A 437 10.54 25.97 -7.57
CA LEU A 437 11.05 27.21 -6.98
C LEU A 437 12.53 27.15 -6.60
N LEU A 438 13.05 25.98 -6.26
CA LEU A 438 14.43 25.80 -5.79
C LEU A 438 15.39 25.34 -6.88
N TYR A 439 14.91 24.55 -7.84
CA TYR A 439 15.73 23.87 -8.85
C TYR A 439 15.35 24.28 -10.28
N GLY A 440 14.26 25.06 -10.45
CA GLY A 440 13.80 25.60 -11.72
C GLY A 440 12.79 24.70 -12.45
N GLU A 441 12.15 25.23 -13.50
CA GLU A 441 11.04 24.57 -14.21
C GLU A 441 11.48 23.34 -15.04
N GLN A 442 12.79 23.14 -15.22
CA GLN A 442 13.35 22.11 -16.10
C GLN A 442 13.28 20.68 -15.53
N GLU A 443 12.96 20.53 -14.24
CA GLU A 443 12.83 19.22 -13.58
C GLU A 443 11.38 18.74 -13.42
N LEU A 444 10.37 19.55 -13.74
CA LEU A 444 8.94 19.19 -13.65
C LEU A 444 8.51 18.08 -14.64
N GLY A 445 9.37 17.69 -15.60
CA GLY A 445 9.05 16.73 -16.67
C GLY A 445 9.93 15.48 -16.78
N ASN A 446 11.01 15.34 -16.01
CA ASN A 446 12.00 14.27 -16.24
C ASN A 446 11.78 12.98 -15.42
N GLY A 447 10.62 12.84 -14.78
CA GLY A 447 10.29 11.65 -13.97
C GLY A 447 9.79 10.43 -14.74
N LEU A 448 9.56 10.50 -16.06
CA LEU A 448 8.90 9.42 -16.81
C LEU A 448 9.52 8.99 -18.15
N ASP A 449 10.66 9.55 -18.58
CA ASP A 449 11.32 9.12 -19.84
C ASP A 449 12.70 8.46 -19.60
N LEU A 450 12.69 7.32 -18.90
CA LEU A 450 13.80 6.37 -18.92
C LEU A 450 13.31 5.00 -19.41
N GLU A 451 13.24 4.85 -20.73
CA GLU A 451 13.81 3.75 -21.54
C GLU A 451 13.10 3.66 -22.91
N GLU A 452 13.38 4.59 -23.83
CA GLU A 452 13.43 4.24 -25.25
C GLU A 452 14.90 4.12 -25.65
N GLY A 453 15.43 2.92 -25.43
CA GLY A 453 16.70 2.51 -26.02
C GLY A 453 16.52 2.35 -27.53
N ASP A 454 17.24 3.16 -28.27
CA ASP A 454 17.50 3.02 -29.71
C ASP A 454 17.92 1.58 -30.06
N GLU A 455 17.02 0.81 -30.67
CA GLU A 455 17.39 -0.26 -31.61
C GLU A 455 16.54 -0.13 -32.87
N GLN A 456 17.11 0.56 -33.87
CA GLN A 456 16.72 0.40 -35.27
C GLN A 456 17.03 -1.04 -35.72
N GLU A 457 16.05 -1.76 -36.26
CA GLU A 457 16.19 -2.38 -37.58
C GLU A 457 14.82 -2.85 -38.13
N ALA A 458 14.71 -2.72 -39.45
CA ALA A 458 13.53 -2.75 -40.30
C ALA A 458 12.72 -4.07 -40.31
N GLU A 459 11.42 -3.98 -40.60
CA GLU A 459 10.87 -4.38 -41.90
C GLU A 459 9.37 -4.05 -42.02
N GLU A 460 9.00 -3.62 -43.24
CA GLU A 460 7.69 -3.21 -43.71
C GLU A 460 6.65 -4.34 -43.67
N GLU A 461 5.39 -4.05 -43.35
CA GLU A 461 4.28 -4.33 -44.27
C GLU A 461 3.00 -3.58 -43.86
N ALA A 462 2.45 -2.87 -44.85
CA ALA A 462 1.30 -2.01 -44.77
C ALA A 462 -0.03 -2.78 -44.80
N ILE A 463 -1.00 -2.37 -43.97
CA ILE A 463 -2.43 -2.42 -44.31
C ILE A 463 -3.10 -1.15 -43.77
N GLU A 464 -3.49 -0.27 -44.70
CA GLU A 464 -4.47 0.79 -44.53
C GLU A 464 -5.89 0.22 -44.40
N ASP A 465 -6.64 0.65 -43.38
CA ASP A 465 -8.02 1.20 -43.43
C ASP A 465 -8.45 1.39 -41.95
N GLY A 466 -8.81 2.56 -41.42
CA GLY A 466 -9.78 3.52 -41.93
C GLY A 466 -11.02 3.50 -41.03
N GLY A 467 -11.02 4.25 -39.92
CA GLY A 467 -12.18 4.31 -39.01
C GLY A 467 -12.00 5.21 -37.78
N ALA A 468 -12.40 6.46 -37.92
CA ALA A 468 -12.39 7.50 -36.89
C ALA A 468 -13.24 7.19 -35.65
N SER A 469 -12.75 7.60 -34.48
CA SER A 469 -13.58 8.14 -33.40
C SER A 469 -12.69 8.93 -32.45
N GLY A 470 -12.77 10.25 -32.54
CA GLY A 470 -12.11 11.15 -31.62
C GLY A 470 -12.68 11.03 -30.21
N THR A 471 -11.79 10.98 -29.24
CA THR A 471 -12.06 11.34 -27.85
C THR A 471 -10.94 12.29 -27.46
N GLU A 472 -11.11 13.56 -27.84
CA GLU A 472 -10.41 14.67 -27.20
C GLU A 472 -10.99 14.81 -25.80
N GLY A 473 -10.14 14.64 -24.79
CA GLY A 473 -10.50 14.96 -23.41
C GLY A 473 -9.79 14.08 -22.40
N GLU A 474 -8.47 14.23 -22.25
CA GLU A 474 -7.75 13.89 -21.01
C GLU A 474 -6.29 14.40 -20.93
N ASN A 475 -5.76 15.16 -21.91
CA ASN A 475 -4.37 15.65 -21.87
C ASN A 475 -4.18 17.09 -21.35
N SER A 476 -5.22 17.78 -20.83
CA SER A 476 -5.05 19.20 -20.45
C SER A 476 -4.39 19.44 -19.09
N ASP A 477 -4.33 18.43 -18.22
CA ASP A 477 -3.79 18.57 -16.87
C ASP A 477 -2.27 18.28 -16.83
N GLU A 478 -1.72 17.50 -17.76
CA GLU A 478 -0.27 17.21 -17.87
C GLU A 478 0.52 18.38 -18.49
N GLU A 479 -0.05 19.08 -19.47
CA GLU A 479 0.62 20.21 -20.13
C GLU A 479 0.70 21.46 -19.22
N GLN A 480 -0.21 21.58 -18.25
CA GLN A 480 -0.20 22.68 -17.27
C GLN A 480 0.87 22.50 -16.19
N ALA A 481 1.30 21.28 -15.86
CA ALA A 481 2.25 21.02 -14.77
C ALA A 481 3.68 21.52 -15.05
N THR A 482 4.00 21.90 -16.30
CA THR A 482 5.35 22.30 -16.73
C THR A 482 5.73 23.75 -16.39
N THR A 483 4.79 24.54 -15.87
CA THR A 483 5.01 25.96 -15.52
C THR A 483 4.76 26.21 -14.04
N LEU A 484 5.44 27.19 -13.46
CA LEU A 484 5.20 27.58 -12.07
C LEU A 484 3.74 28.02 -11.82
N SER A 485 3.09 28.69 -12.78
CA SER A 485 1.66 29.04 -12.72
C SER A 485 0.78 27.80 -12.58
N GLY A 486 1.07 26.76 -13.36
CA GLY A 486 0.33 25.51 -13.31
C GLY A 486 0.53 24.74 -12.01
N ALA A 487 1.77 24.64 -11.50
CA ALA A 487 2.05 24.02 -10.20
C ALA A 487 1.26 24.69 -9.05
N VAL A 488 1.18 26.02 -9.05
CA VAL A 488 0.38 26.80 -8.08
C VAL A 488 -1.11 26.49 -8.22
N ASN A 489 -1.64 26.49 -9.44
CA ASN A 489 -3.05 26.22 -9.70
C ASN A 489 -3.43 24.79 -9.28
N ILE A 490 -2.58 23.81 -9.55
CA ILE A 490 -2.75 22.41 -9.13
C ILE A 490 -2.77 22.33 -7.60
N TYR A 491 -1.79 22.91 -6.91
CA TYR A 491 -1.72 22.91 -5.45
C TYR A 491 -2.98 23.50 -4.79
N VAL A 492 -3.46 24.64 -5.30
CA VAL A 492 -4.67 25.30 -4.78
C VAL A 492 -5.94 24.51 -5.12
N LYS A 493 -6.05 23.95 -6.33
CA LYS A 493 -7.18 23.11 -6.77
C LYS A 493 -7.31 21.88 -5.87
N ILE A 494 -6.21 21.20 -5.56
CA ILE A 494 -6.21 20.03 -4.66
C ILE A 494 -6.60 20.44 -3.24
N ALA A 495 -6.07 21.55 -2.72
CA ALA A 495 -6.43 22.05 -1.39
C ALA A 495 -7.95 22.35 -1.26
N LEU A 496 -8.56 22.92 -2.30
CA LEU A 496 -10.01 23.15 -2.39
C LEU A 496 -10.80 21.84 -2.40
N GLN A 497 -10.39 20.88 -3.23
CA GLN A 497 -11.01 19.55 -3.31
C GLN A 497 -10.92 18.82 -1.96
N LEU A 498 -9.77 18.90 -1.29
CA LEU A 498 -9.56 18.26 0.01
C LEU A 498 -10.55 18.79 1.06
N VAL A 499 -10.83 20.10 1.06
CA VAL A 499 -11.80 20.69 1.98
C VAL A 499 -13.23 20.26 1.65
N HIS A 500 -13.59 20.23 0.37
CA HIS A 500 -14.89 19.72 -0.09
C HIS A 500 -15.13 18.28 0.37
N GLU A 501 -14.20 17.36 0.06
CA GLU A 501 -14.33 15.93 0.42
C GLU A 501 -14.23 15.67 1.92
N SER A 502 -13.60 16.57 2.68
CA SER A 502 -13.55 16.47 4.14
C SER A 502 -14.90 16.76 4.82
N GLY A 503 -15.91 17.20 4.06
CA GLY A 503 -17.24 17.54 4.58
C GLY A 503 -17.22 18.69 5.59
N VAL A 504 -16.13 19.47 5.64
CA VAL A 504 -15.99 20.60 6.56
C VAL A 504 -17.06 21.67 6.28
N ASP A 505 -17.50 21.81 5.03
CA ASP A 505 -18.61 22.69 4.66
C ASP A 505 -19.94 22.25 5.27
N ALA A 506 -20.23 20.94 5.27
CA ALA A 506 -21.41 20.41 5.97
C ALA A 506 -21.30 20.58 7.50
N LEU A 507 -20.09 20.41 8.06
CA LEU A 507 -19.82 20.67 9.48
C LEU A 507 -19.98 22.16 9.84
N LEU A 508 -19.65 23.08 8.93
CA LEU A 508 -19.88 24.52 9.05
C LEU A 508 -21.38 24.84 9.16
N GLU A 509 -22.18 24.33 8.22
CA GLU A 509 -23.63 24.56 8.20
C GLU A 509 -24.31 24.03 9.47
N HIS A 510 -23.88 22.85 9.93
CA HIS A 510 -24.36 22.27 11.18
C HIS A 510 -23.89 23.05 12.41
N ALA A 511 -22.65 23.55 12.42
CA ALA A 511 -22.12 24.33 13.54
C ALA A 511 -22.74 25.72 13.66
N GLU A 512 -23.05 26.37 12.53
CA GLU A 512 -23.78 27.64 12.47
C GLU A 512 -25.24 27.46 12.91
N SER A 513 -25.88 26.36 12.51
CA SER A 513 -27.24 25.98 12.96
C SER A 513 -27.29 25.60 14.44
N ALA A 514 -26.24 24.94 14.97
CA ALA A 514 -26.15 24.49 16.36
C ALA A 514 -25.62 25.55 17.33
N ALA A 515 -25.19 26.73 16.85
CA ALA A 515 -24.74 27.85 17.67
C ALA A 515 -25.80 28.40 18.65
N LEU A 516 -27.04 27.87 18.59
CA LEU A 516 -28.11 28.09 19.58
C LEU A 516 -28.00 27.20 20.84
N ALA A 517 -27.02 26.30 20.96
CA ALA A 517 -26.84 25.43 22.14
C ALA A 517 -25.40 25.50 22.74
N PRO A 518 -25.24 25.70 24.07
CA PRO A 518 -23.94 25.93 24.67
C PRO A 518 -23.28 24.61 25.11
N LYS A 519 -22.21 24.19 24.43
CA LYS A 519 -21.25 23.19 24.98
C LYS A 519 -19.82 23.61 24.67
N ALA A 520 -18.99 23.75 25.71
CA ALA A 520 -17.61 24.25 25.62
C ALA A 520 -16.67 23.49 24.66
N SER A 521 -16.97 22.23 24.29
CA SER A 521 -16.21 21.50 23.26
C SER A 521 -16.51 21.97 21.82
N SER A 522 -17.55 22.79 21.60
CA SER A 522 -17.90 23.32 20.28
C SER A 522 -17.05 24.52 19.88
N ALA A 523 -16.52 25.29 20.83
CA ALA A 523 -15.79 26.53 20.54
C ALA A 523 -14.47 26.26 19.80
N SER A 524 -13.65 25.32 20.29
CA SER A 524 -12.38 24.96 19.62
C SER A 524 -12.62 24.34 18.24
N HIS A 525 -13.70 23.58 18.08
CA HIS A 525 -14.05 22.96 16.80
C HIS A 525 -14.55 24.01 15.80
N GLN A 526 -15.43 24.92 16.23
CA GLN A 526 -15.88 26.06 15.43
C GLN A 526 -14.72 26.97 15.01
N THR A 527 -13.74 27.22 15.89
CA THR A 527 -12.55 27.99 15.54
C THR A 527 -11.70 27.28 14.49
N ALA A 528 -11.43 25.97 14.65
CA ALA A 528 -10.64 25.21 13.68
C ALA A 528 -11.33 25.17 12.30
N VAL A 529 -12.64 24.98 12.29
CA VAL A 529 -13.46 24.98 11.08
C VAL A 529 -13.49 26.35 10.39
N LYS A 530 -13.62 27.46 11.15
CA LYS A 530 -13.48 28.82 10.60
C LYS A 530 -12.08 29.08 10.04
N ASN A 531 -11.04 28.59 10.71
CA ASN A 531 -9.67 28.74 10.23
C ASN A 531 -9.46 28.02 8.89
N VAL A 532 -10.05 26.83 8.69
CA VAL A 532 -10.02 26.13 7.39
C VAL A 532 -10.60 27.01 6.28
N ARG A 533 -11.79 27.61 6.49
CA ARG A 533 -12.41 28.51 5.50
C ARG A 533 -11.51 29.70 5.16
N ILE A 534 -10.98 30.37 6.18
CA ILE A 534 -10.06 31.51 5.99
C ILE A 534 -8.83 31.07 5.19
N CYS A 535 -8.23 29.93 5.54
CA CYS A 535 -7.07 29.42 4.82
C CYS A 535 -7.36 29.16 3.35
N VAL A 536 -8.49 28.53 3.02
CA VAL A 536 -8.89 28.27 1.64
C VAL A 536 -9.12 29.57 0.86
N GLU A 537 -9.79 30.55 1.46
CA GLU A 537 -10.01 31.86 0.83
C GLU A 537 -8.68 32.57 0.55
N GLU A 538 -7.76 32.56 1.50
CA GLU A 538 -6.44 33.19 1.36
C GLU A 538 -5.56 32.43 0.36
N MET A 539 -5.56 31.10 0.37
CA MET A 539 -4.86 30.29 -0.64
C MET A 539 -5.40 30.56 -2.04
N SER A 540 -6.72 30.70 -2.20
CA SER A 540 -7.33 31.02 -3.49
C SER A 540 -6.96 32.41 -4.00
N LYS A 541 -6.88 33.41 -3.10
CA LYS A 541 -6.46 34.78 -3.45
C LYS A 541 -4.98 34.84 -3.80
N LEU A 542 -4.12 34.25 -2.95
CA LEU A 542 -2.67 34.23 -3.14
C LEU A 542 -2.30 33.42 -4.39
N GLY A 543 -2.92 32.25 -4.59
CA GLY A 543 -2.69 31.42 -5.76
C GLY A 543 -2.97 32.16 -7.06
N LYS A 544 -4.12 32.84 -7.17
CA LYS A 544 -4.44 33.69 -8.34
C LYS A 544 -3.42 34.81 -8.55
N SER A 545 -3.09 35.53 -7.49
CA SER A 545 -2.11 36.62 -7.58
C SER A 545 -0.72 36.14 -7.97
N LEU A 546 -0.30 34.95 -7.53
CA LEU A 546 1.01 34.39 -7.82
C LEU A 546 1.06 33.77 -9.21
N ALA A 547 -0.01 33.11 -9.66
CA ALA A 547 -0.16 32.61 -11.02
C ALA A 547 -0.08 33.75 -12.05
N GLU A 548 -0.88 34.81 -11.86
CA GLU A 548 -0.88 36.01 -12.73
C GLU A 548 0.48 36.71 -12.77
N GLN A 549 1.23 36.71 -11.67
CA GLN A 549 2.58 37.27 -11.62
C GLN A 549 3.60 36.36 -12.30
N SER A 550 3.51 35.04 -12.11
CA SER A 550 4.42 34.10 -12.76
C SER A 550 4.28 34.09 -14.29
N GLU A 551 3.07 34.29 -14.81
CA GLU A 551 2.81 34.46 -16.23
C GLU A 551 3.30 35.80 -16.79
N ALA A 552 3.49 36.80 -15.94
CA ALA A 552 4.03 38.10 -16.33
C ALA A 552 5.57 38.16 -16.27
N ASP A 553 6.18 37.30 -15.46
CA ASP A 553 7.63 37.20 -15.26
C ASP A 553 8.32 36.20 -16.21
N GLY A 554 7.56 35.31 -16.87
CA GLY A 554 8.02 34.41 -17.94
C GLY A 554 7.84 35.01 -19.33
#